data_AF-A0A3B6D549-F1
#
_entry.id   AF-A0A3B6D549-F1
#
_cell.length_a   1.000
_cell.length_b   1.000
_cell.length_c   1.000
_cell.angle_alpha   90.00
_cell.angle_beta   90.00
_cell.angle_gamma   90.00
#
_symmetry.space_group_name_H-M   'P 1'
#
loop_
_entity.id
_entity.type
_entity.pdbx_description
1 polymer ?
#
loop_
_entity_poly.entity_id
_entity_poly.type
_entity_poly.pdbx_seq_one_letter_code
_entity_poly.pdbx_strand_id
1 'polypeptide(L)'
;MNCLLWFFYGLPIVHPNSTLVLTINGIGLVIEGAYIIIFIIYAAKNTRWKMLGVLALEAAFMAVVVAGVLLGAHTHEKRSMIVGILCVIFGSIMYASPLTIMGKVIRTKSVEYMPFFLSLVNFLNGCCWTGYALIKFDIYITIPNALGTIFGLIQLILYFYYYRLTPKKGKNVELPTVLTKNAVTSGNVSVTIEK
;
A
#
# COMPACT_ATOMS: atom_id res chain seq x y z
N MET A 1 -2.65 10.81 -3.75
CA MET A 1 -1.42 11.64 -3.88
C MET A 1 -0.24 11.00 -4.64
N ASN A 2 0.36 9.88 -4.18
CA ASN A 2 1.62 9.37 -4.76
C ASN A 2 1.55 9.10 -6.28
N CYS A 3 0.51 8.42 -6.73
CA CYS A 3 0.31 8.17 -8.16
C CYS A 3 0.14 9.48 -8.97
N LEU A 4 -0.45 10.53 -8.39
CA LEU A 4 -0.59 11.84 -9.07
C LEU A 4 0.78 12.49 -9.28
N LEU A 5 1.65 12.46 -8.25
CA LEU A 5 2.99 13.01 -8.32
C LEU A 5 3.86 12.28 -9.35
N TRP A 6 3.85 10.94 -9.33
CA TRP A 6 4.60 10.14 -10.30
C TRP A 6 4.04 10.22 -11.72
N PHE A 7 2.72 10.33 -11.87
CA PHE A 7 2.09 10.59 -13.15
C PHE A 7 2.56 11.94 -13.72
N PHE A 8 2.53 13.00 -12.90
CA PHE A 8 3.03 14.31 -13.30
C PHE A 8 4.54 14.30 -13.60
N TYR A 9 5.32 13.59 -12.78
CA TYR A 9 6.76 13.38 -13.03
C TYR A 9 7.00 12.75 -14.40
N GLY A 10 6.29 11.66 -14.73
CA GLY A 10 6.47 10.93 -15.98
C GLY A 10 6.00 11.66 -17.25
N LEU A 11 5.34 12.82 -17.14
CA LEU A 11 4.95 13.59 -18.32
C LEU A 11 6.18 14.13 -19.06
N PRO A 12 6.20 14.09 -20.41
CA PRO A 12 7.33 14.60 -21.20
C PRO A 12 7.69 16.07 -20.94
N ILE A 13 6.71 16.88 -20.52
CA ILE A 13 6.93 18.30 -20.17
C ILE A 13 7.73 18.48 -18.87
N VAL A 14 7.70 17.49 -17.97
CA VAL A 14 8.39 17.49 -16.67
C VAL A 14 9.68 16.67 -16.77
N HIS A 15 9.58 15.39 -17.11
CA HIS A 15 10.71 14.46 -17.18
C HIS A 15 10.65 13.63 -18.47
N PRO A 16 11.40 14.01 -19.51
CA PRO A 16 11.40 13.31 -20.80
C PRO A 16 11.81 11.85 -20.71
N ASN A 17 11.24 11.00 -21.59
CA ASN A 17 11.59 9.59 -21.74
C ASN A 17 11.28 8.66 -20.54
N SER A 18 10.29 9.01 -19.72
CA SER A 18 9.80 8.21 -18.59
C SER A 18 8.37 7.70 -18.76
N THR A 19 8.03 7.28 -19.97
CA THR A 19 6.70 6.78 -20.36
C THR A 19 6.22 5.62 -19.49
N LEU A 20 7.10 4.70 -19.06
CA LEU A 20 6.72 3.58 -18.21
C LEU A 20 6.20 4.05 -16.83
N VAL A 21 6.84 5.08 -16.26
CA VAL A 21 6.39 5.70 -15.00
C VAL A 21 5.04 6.36 -15.20
N LEU A 22 4.85 7.06 -16.32
CA LEU A 22 3.58 7.70 -16.66
C LEU A 22 2.45 6.66 -16.78
N THR A 23 2.66 5.58 -17.52
CA THR A 23 1.60 4.59 -17.78
C THR A 23 1.19 3.83 -16.54
N ILE A 24 2.15 3.36 -15.72
CA ILE A 24 1.81 2.57 -14.52
C ILE A 24 1.07 3.41 -13.49
N ASN A 25 1.49 4.66 -13.30
CA ASN A 25 0.85 5.56 -12.34
C ASN A 25 -0.50 6.06 -12.88
N GLY A 26 -0.66 6.20 -14.20
CA GLY A 26 -1.95 6.48 -14.82
C GLY A 26 -2.96 5.36 -14.57
N ILE A 27 -2.56 4.09 -14.73
CA ILE A 27 -3.40 2.94 -14.36
C ILE A 27 -3.68 2.95 -12.85
N GLY A 28 -2.66 3.22 -12.03
CA GLY A 28 -2.80 3.37 -10.58
C GLY A 28 -3.85 4.40 -10.18
N LEU A 29 -3.89 5.56 -10.83
CA LEU A 29 -4.89 6.60 -10.60
C LEU A 29 -6.32 6.14 -10.91
N VAL A 30 -6.51 5.37 -11.98
CA VAL A 30 -7.82 4.83 -12.32
C VAL A 30 -8.29 3.84 -11.26
N ILE A 31 -7.39 2.94 -10.82
CA ILE A 31 -7.69 1.93 -9.80
C ILE A 31 -7.97 2.61 -8.44
N GLU A 32 -7.10 3.52 -7.99
CA GLU A 32 -7.28 4.29 -6.76
C GLU A 32 -8.56 5.13 -6.82
N GLY A 33 -8.85 5.75 -7.95
CA GLY A 33 -10.09 6.48 -8.20
C GLY A 33 -11.33 5.60 -8.03
N ALA A 34 -11.32 4.39 -8.59
CA ALA A 34 -12.40 3.43 -8.41
C ALA A 34 -12.59 3.04 -6.93
N TYR A 35 -11.51 2.76 -6.20
CA TYR A 35 -11.57 2.47 -4.76
C TYR A 35 -12.15 3.64 -3.95
N ILE A 36 -11.73 4.87 -4.25
CA ILE A 36 -12.22 6.08 -3.58
C ILE A 36 -13.70 6.32 -3.88
N ILE A 37 -14.14 6.13 -5.13
CA ILE A 37 -15.55 6.28 -5.51
C ILE A 37 -16.42 5.28 -4.74
N ILE A 38 -16.02 4.00 -4.73
CA ILE A 38 -16.72 2.96 -3.97
C ILE A 38 -16.77 3.34 -2.48
N PHE A 39 -15.64 3.77 -1.90
CA PHE A 39 -15.58 4.21 -0.51
C PHE A 39 -16.54 5.38 -0.24
N ILE A 40 -16.58 6.40 -1.08
CA ILE A 40 -17.47 7.55 -0.93
C ILE A 40 -18.94 7.10 -0.96
N ILE A 41 -19.32 6.20 -1.88
CA ILE A 41 -20.71 5.70 -2.00
C ILE A 41 -21.16 5.01 -0.72
N TYR A 42 -20.30 4.18 -0.11
CA TYR A 42 -20.67 3.35 1.05
C TYR A 42 -20.31 3.95 2.41
N ALA A 43 -19.47 4.99 2.47
CA ALA A 43 -19.07 5.62 3.73
C ALA A 43 -20.23 6.39 4.39
N ALA A 44 -20.28 6.34 5.72
CA ALA A 44 -21.17 7.15 6.54
C ALA A 44 -20.95 8.66 6.29
N LYS A 45 -22.01 9.47 6.41
CA LYS A 45 -22.01 10.91 6.06
C LYS A 45 -20.81 11.68 6.62
N ASN A 46 -20.51 11.52 7.91
CA ASN A 46 -19.41 12.23 8.55
C ASN A 46 -18.04 11.81 8.00
N THR A 47 -17.83 10.51 7.76
CA THR A 47 -16.59 9.98 7.17
C THR A 47 -16.45 10.41 5.71
N ARG A 48 -17.56 10.43 4.96
CA ARG A 48 -17.60 10.89 3.57
C ARG A 48 -17.14 12.34 3.44
N TRP A 49 -17.66 13.25 4.25
CA TRP A 49 -17.26 14.67 4.21
C TRP A 49 -15.79 14.87 4.59
N LYS A 50 -15.28 14.12 5.57
CA LYS A 50 -13.85 14.13 5.89
C LYS A 50 -13.00 13.67 4.71
N MET A 51 -13.38 12.58 4.05
CA MET A 51 -12.67 12.07 2.87
C MET A 51 -12.70 13.07 1.71
N LEU A 52 -13.84 13.69 1.43
CA LEU A 52 -13.95 14.74 0.40
C LEU A 52 -13.06 15.95 0.72
N GLY A 53 -12.98 16.35 2.00
CA GLY A 53 -12.07 17.40 2.44
C GLY A 53 -10.60 17.05 2.22
N VAL A 54 -10.19 15.81 2.51
CA VAL A 54 -8.82 15.32 2.22
C VAL A 54 -8.55 15.34 0.71
N LEU A 55 -9.48 14.86 -0.12
CA LEU A 55 -9.32 14.87 -1.58
C LEU A 55 -9.23 16.29 -2.14
N ALA A 56 -10.02 17.23 -1.63
CA ALA A 56 -9.96 18.63 -2.02
C ALA A 56 -8.60 19.25 -1.67
N LEU A 57 -8.08 18.95 -0.47
CA LEU A 57 -6.74 19.37 -0.06
C LEU A 57 -5.65 18.76 -0.96
N GLU A 58 -5.74 17.48 -1.28
CA GLU A 58 -4.81 16.82 -2.20
C GLU A 58 -4.85 17.44 -3.61
N ALA A 59 -6.05 17.71 -4.13
CA ALA A 59 -6.22 18.36 -5.43
C ALA A 59 -5.66 19.79 -5.44
N ALA A 60 -5.91 20.56 -4.38
CA ALA A 60 -5.36 21.91 -4.22
C ALA A 60 -3.83 21.90 -4.14
N PHE A 61 -3.26 20.98 -3.36
CA PHE A 61 -1.80 20.79 -3.30
C PHE A 61 -1.22 20.46 -4.67
N MET A 62 -1.82 19.51 -5.40
CA MET A 62 -1.37 19.16 -6.75
C MET A 62 -1.48 20.33 -7.73
N ALA A 63 -2.56 21.12 -7.66
CA ALA A 63 -2.71 22.31 -8.50
C ALA A 63 -1.60 23.34 -8.25
N VAL A 64 -1.25 23.57 -6.97
CA VAL A 64 -0.14 24.45 -6.59
C VAL A 64 1.20 23.93 -7.10
N VAL A 65 1.46 22.62 -6.95
CA VAL A 65 2.69 22.01 -7.46
C VAL A 65 2.79 22.14 -8.97
N VAL A 66 1.73 21.80 -9.72
CA VAL A 66 1.71 21.87 -11.19
C VAL A 66 1.89 23.32 -11.65
N ALA A 67 1.12 24.26 -11.11
CA ALA A 67 1.22 25.67 -11.48
C ALA A 67 2.61 26.23 -11.13
N GLY A 68 3.11 25.98 -9.92
CA GLY A 68 4.42 26.46 -9.47
C GLY A 68 5.56 25.91 -10.32
N VAL A 69 5.52 24.63 -10.69
CA VAL A 69 6.54 23.99 -11.54
C VAL A 69 6.48 24.50 -12.98
N LEU A 70 5.28 24.58 -13.57
CA LEU A 70 5.16 24.97 -14.99
C LEU A 70 5.41 26.48 -15.20
N LEU A 71 5.01 27.32 -14.25
CA LEU A 71 5.21 28.77 -14.31
C LEU A 71 6.60 29.21 -13.82
N GLY A 72 7.15 28.54 -12.80
CA GLY A 72 8.40 28.93 -12.14
C GLY A 72 9.67 28.20 -12.63
N ALA A 73 9.54 27.04 -13.28
CA ALA A 73 10.68 26.30 -13.82
C ALA A 73 10.58 26.16 -15.34
N HIS A 74 11.55 26.75 -16.06
CA HIS A 74 11.55 26.77 -17.53
C HIS A 74 12.39 25.65 -18.17
N THR A 75 13.20 24.91 -17.40
CA THR A 75 14.00 23.78 -17.90
C THR A 75 13.46 22.45 -17.40
N HIS A 76 13.59 21.39 -18.20
CA HIS A 76 13.21 20.04 -17.80
C HIS A 76 13.94 19.56 -16.55
N GLU A 77 15.22 19.89 -16.40
CA GLU A 77 16.01 19.52 -15.22
C GLU A 77 15.43 20.09 -13.94
N LYS A 78 15.07 21.39 -13.92
CA LYS A 78 14.48 22.03 -12.74
C LYS A 78 13.11 21.45 -12.42
N ARG A 79 12.27 21.20 -13.43
CA ARG A 79 10.96 20.57 -13.26
C ARG A 79 11.07 19.16 -12.69
N SER A 80 11.96 18.35 -13.28
CA SER A 80 12.28 16.99 -12.84
C SER A 80 12.79 16.99 -11.40
N MET A 81 13.68 17.91 -11.04
CA MET A 81 14.22 18.00 -9.69
C MET A 81 13.13 18.31 -8.66
N ILE A 82 12.32 19.34 -8.88
CA ILE A 82 11.30 19.76 -7.91
C ILE A 82 10.27 18.65 -7.72
N VAL A 83 9.72 18.11 -8.82
CA VAL A 83 8.69 17.06 -8.75
C VAL A 83 9.30 15.75 -8.25
N GLY A 84 10.52 15.43 -8.65
CA GLY A 84 11.26 14.23 -8.23
C GLY A 84 11.52 14.21 -6.73
N ILE A 85 11.91 15.34 -6.12
CA ILE A 85 12.06 15.45 -4.66
C ILE A 85 10.73 15.15 -3.95
N LEU A 86 9.61 15.71 -4.43
CA LEU A 86 8.29 15.42 -3.88
C LEU A 86 7.94 13.92 -4.03
N CYS A 87 8.22 13.32 -5.19
CA CYS A 87 8.02 11.89 -5.41
C CYS A 87 8.84 11.03 -4.45
N VAL A 88 10.10 11.39 -4.18
CA VAL A 88 10.96 10.69 -3.21
C VAL A 88 10.37 10.79 -1.80
N ILE A 89 9.95 11.98 -1.37
CA ILE A 89 9.38 12.19 -0.03
C ILE A 89 8.09 11.38 0.15
N PHE A 90 7.11 11.57 -0.73
CA PHE A 90 5.83 10.87 -0.63
C PHE A 90 5.98 9.37 -0.83
N GLY A 91 6.80 8.95 -1.80
CA GLY A 91 7.10 7.54 -2.04
C GLY A 91 7.77 6.87 -0.85
N SER A 92 8.67 7.57 -0.16
CA SER A 92 9.34 7.04 1.04
C SER A 92 8.37 6.92 2.22
N ILE A 93 7.52 7.93 2.45
CA ILE A 93 6.54 7.93 3.54
C ILE A 93 5.56 6.76 3.41
N MET A 94 5.21 6.34 2.20
CA MET A 94 4.32 5.18 1.98
C MET A 94 4.85 3.89 2.61
N TYR A 95 6.17 3.76 2.79
CA TYR A 95 6.75 2.58 3.45
C TYR A 95 6.49 2.52 4.96
N ALA A 96 5.91 3.56 5.57
CA ALA A 96 5.44 3.50 6.95
C ALA A 96 4.39 2.38 7.15
N SER A 97 3.56 2.11 6.14
CA SER A 97 2.56 1.04 6.17
C SER A 97 3.18 -0.36 6.27
N PRO A 98 4.03 -0.81 5.31
CA PRO A 98 4.69 -2.11 5.43
C PRO A 98 5.57 -2.23 6.68
N LEU A 99 6.22 -1.14 7.13
CA LEU A 99 6.98 -1.13 8.39
C LEU A 99 6.10 -1.42 9.61
N THR A 100 4.89 -0.84 9.66
CA THR A 100 3.92 -1.10 10.72
C THR A 100 3.48 -2.57 10.72
N ILE A 101 3.27 -3.16 9.54
CA ILE A 101 2.93 -4.59 9.41
C ILE A 101 4.09 -5.48 9.85
N MET A 102 5.34 -5.16 9.49
CA MET A 102 6.53 -5.87 9.97
C MET A 102 6.61 -5.85 11.51
N GLY A 103 6.37 -4.69 12.13
CA GLY A 103 6.29 -4.57 13.59
C GLY A 103 5.18 -5.43 14.19
N LYS A 104 4.01 -5.50 13.54
CA LYS A 104 2.90 -6.38 13.97
C LYS A 104 3.28 -7.85 13.90
N VAL A 105 3.96 -8.30 12.83
CA VAL A 105 4.45 -9.69 12.71
C VAL A 105 5.42 -10.03 13.83
N ILE A 106 6.38 -9.15 14.14
CA ILE A 106 7.36 -9.38 15.20
C ILE A 106 6.71 -9.48 16.58
N ARG A 107 5.74 -8.62 16.89
CA ARG A 107 5.02 -8.61 18.18
C ARG A 107 4.07 -9.80 18.34
N THR A 108 3.32 -10.12 17.28
CA THR A 108 2.30 -11.19 17.31
C THR A 108 2.86 -12.57 16.98
N LYS A 109 4.12 -12.65 16.51
CA LYS A 109 4.76 -13.89 16.06
C LYS A 109 3.96 -14.61 14.97
N SER A 110 3.15 -13.87 14.21
CA SER A 110 2.18 -14.38 13.24
C SER A 110 2.25 -13.59 11.94
N VAL A 111 2.19 -14.28 10.81
CA VAL A 111 2.17 -13.67 9.46
C VAL A 111 0.76 -13.46 8.90
N GLU A 112 -0.29 -13.52 9.74
CA GLU A 112 -1.70 -13.39 9.32
C GLU A 112 -1.98 -12.10 8.52
N TYR A 113 -1.29 -11.01 8.84
CA TYR A 113 -1.45 -9.70 8.17
C TYR A 113 -0.39 -9.43 7.09
N MET A 114 0.48 -10.41 6.78
CA MET A 114 1.56 -10.30 5.80
C MET A 114 1.53 -11.52 4.85
N PRO A 115 0.64 -11.52 3.84
CA PRO A 115 0.53 -12.63 2.91
C PRO A 115 1.79 -12.74 2.02
N PHE A 116 2.29 -13.96 1.84
CA PHE A 116 3.53 -14.25 1.10
C PHE A 116 3.59 -13.62 -0.29
N PHE A 117 2.57 -13.88 -1.12
CA PHE A 117 2.57 -13.43 -2.51
C PHE A 117 2.59 -11.91 -2.64
N LEU A 118 1.96 -11.19 -1.70
CA LEU A 118 2.00 -9.72 -1.69
C LEU A 118 3.42 -9.22 -1.40
N SER A 119 4.09 -9.80 -0.40
CA SER A 119 5.49 -9.46 -0.09
C SER A 119 6.44 -9.80 -1.26
N LEU A 120 6.24 -10.96 -1.90
CA LEU A 120 7.06 -11.39 -3.04
C LEU A 120 6.90 -10.47 -4.25
N VAL A 121 5.65 -10.16 -4.63
CA VAL A 121 5.38 -9.26 -5.77
C VAL A 121 5.90 -7.86 -5.49
N ASN A 122 5.76 -7.35 -4.25
CA ASN A 122 6.32 -6.05 -3.87
C ASN A 122 7.84 -6.02 -3.95
N PHE A 123 8.52 -7.08 -3.50
CA PHE A 123 9.98 -7.20 -3.61
C PHE A 123 10.43 -7.21 -5.08
N LEU A 124 9.80 -8.05 -5.92
CA LEU A 124 10.12 -8.13 -7.35
C LEU A 124 9.84 -6.81 -8.07
N ASN A 125 8.72 -6.15 -7.74
CA ASN A 125 8.40 -4.83 -8.26
C ASN A 125 9.47 -3.80 -7.89
N GLY A 126 9.92 -3.78 -6.64
CA GLY A 126 11.04 -2.95 -6.19
C GLY A 126 12.31 -3.21 -7.00
N CYS A 127 12.69 -4.48 -7.19
CA CYS A 127 13.83 -4.86 -8.00
C CYS A 127 13.70 -4.37 -9.45
N CYS A 128 12.54 -4.57 -10.09
CA CYS A 128 12.28 -4.13 -11.45
C CYS A 128 12.42 -2.61 -11.61
N TRP A 129 11.82 -1.83 -10.71
CA TRP A 129 11.89 -0.36 -10.77
C TRP A 129 13.27 0.18 -10.42
N THR A 130 13.96 -0.43 -9.46
CA THR A 130 15.35 -0.09 -9.15
C THR A 130 16.25 -0.37 -10.35
N GLY A 131 16.10 -1.54 -11.00
CA GLY A 131 16.80 -1.88 -12.23
C GLY A 131 16.50 -0.90 -13.37
N TYR A 132 15.22 -0.57 -13.60
CA TYR A 132 14.81 0.44 -14.58
C TYR A 132 15.49 1.80 -14.33
N ALA A 133 15.50 2.26 -13.08
CA ALA A 133 16.07 3.55 -12.71
C ALA A 133 17.59 3.60 -12.92
N LEU A 134 18.29 2.49 -12.70
CA LEU A 134 19.73 2.38 -12.88
C LEU A 134 20.16 2.43 -14.35
N ILE A 135 19.32 2.04 -15.30
CA ILE A 135 19.65 2.11 -16.75
C ILE A 135 19.92 3.54 -17.20
N LYS A 136 19.16 4.52 -16.69
CA LYS A 136 19.31 5.95 -17.00
C LYS A 136 19.87 6.76 -15.83
N PHE A 137 20.29 6.09 -14.75
CA PHE A 137 20.68 6.71 -13.48
C PHE A 137 19.71 7.80 -12.98
N ASP A 138 18.42 7.48 -12.96
CA ASP A 138 17.41 8.35 -12.38
C ASP A 138 17.37 8.17 -10.86
N ILE A 139 18.03 9.08 -10.14
CA ILE A 139 18.14 9.02 -8.68
C ILE A 139 16.78 9.15 -7.98
N TYR A 140 15.82 9.88 -8.57
CA TYR A 140 14.52 10.12 -7.96
C TYR A 140 13.66 8.87 -7.97
N ILE A 141 13.76 8.06 -9.02
CA ILE A 141 13.12 6.73 -9.07
C ILE A 141 13.93 5.73 -8.23
N THR A 142 15.25 5.81 -8.25
CA THR A 142 16.13 4.85 -7.56
C THR A 142 15.89 4.84 -6.05
N ILE A 143 15.91 5.99 -5.38
CA ILE A 143 15.83 6.07 -3.91
C ILE A 143 14.60 5.34 -3.34
N PRO A 144 13.35 5.69 -3.69
CA PRO A 144 12.17 5.05 -3.11
C PRO A 144 12.05 3.59 -3.53
N ASN A 145 12.46 3.20 -4.75
CA ASN A 145 12.35 1.80 -5.17
C ASN A 145 13.42 0.90 -4.54
N ALA A 146 14.62 1.44 -4.27
CA ALA A 146 15.64 0.74 -3.51
C ALA A 146 15.19 0.51 -2.06
N LEU A 147 14.58 1.53 -1.41
CA LEU A 147 13.95 1.36 -0.10
C LEU A 147 12.85 0.29 -0.12
N GLY A 148 12.00 0.29 -1.14
CA GLY A 148 10.96 -0.73 -1.32
C GLY A 148 11.52 -2.14 -1.51
N THR A 149 12.62 -2.26 -2.25
CA THR A 149 13.34 -3.52 -2.43
C THR A 149 13.88 -4.04 -1.10
N ILE A 150 14.52 -3.16 -0.32
CA ILE A 150 15.06 -3.51 1.01
C ILE A 150 13.91 -3.95 1.94
N PHE A 151 12.83 -3.18 2.02
CA PHE A 151 11.70 -3.54 2.86
C PHE A 151 10.99 -4.81 2.39
N GLY A 152 10.81 -5.01 1.08
CA GLY A 152 10.25 -6.24 0.52
C GLY A 152 11.11 -7.47 0.86
N LEU A 153 12.44 -7.34 0.81
CA LEU A 153 13.35 -8.39 1.23
C LEU A 153 13.20 -8.71 2.72
N ILE A 154 13.14 -7.69 3.58
CA ILE A 154 12.92 -7.87 5.02
C ILE A 154 11.56 -8.54 5.28
N GLN A 155 10.50 -8.16 4.56
CA GLN A 155 9.19 -8.81 4.66
C GLN A 155 9.26 -10.30 4.33
N LEU A 156 10.00 -10.69 3.28
CA LEU A 156 10.19 -12.10 2.92
C LEU A 156 10.96 -12.85 4.01
N ILE A 157 12.04 -12.28 4.53
CA ILE A 157 12.83 -12.88 5.62
C ILE A 157 11.94 -13.10 6.86
N LEU A 158 11.19 -12.07 7.27
CA LEU A 158 10.28 -12.15 8.41
C LEU A 158 9.18 -13.19 8.17
N TYR A 159 8.64 -13.26 6.95
CA TYR A 159 7.64 -14.26 6.59
C TYR A 159 8.18 -15.67 6.83
N PHE A 160 9.33 -16.03 6.25
CA PHE A 160 9.88 -17.38 6.40
C PHE A 160 10.27 -17.71 7.83
N TYR A 161 10.74 -16.73 8.60
CA TYR A 161 11.09 -16.91 10.01
C TYR A 161 9.85 -17.18 10.88
N TYR A 162 8.78 -16.41 10.71
CA TYR A 162 7.56 -16.51 11.53
C TYR A 162 6.49 -17.46 10.98
N TYR A 163 6.62 -17.93 9.73
CA TYR A 163 5.63 -18.83 9.11
C TYR A 163 5.38 -20.10 9.93
N ARG A 164 6.43 -20.73 10.43
CA ARG A 164 6.32 -21.94 11.27
C ARG A 164 5.85 -21.66 12.69
N LEU A 165 6.03 -20.43 13.17
CA LEU A 165 5.64 -19.98 14.50
C LEU A 165 4.20 -19.46 14.54
N THR A 166 3.59 -19.24 13.37
CA THR A 166 2.24 -18.71 13.25
C THR A 166 1.26 -19.71 13.88
N PRO A 167 0.54 -19.34 14.95
CA PRO A 167 -0.43 -20.22 15.58
C PRO A 167 -1.47 -20.64 14.55
N LYS A 168 -1.55 -21.94 14.25
CA LYS A 168 -2.67 -22.47 13.47
C LYS A 168 -3.91 -22.26 14.33
N LYS A 169 -4.81 -21.35 13.96
CA LYS A 169 -6.12 -21.24 14.61
C LYS A 169 -6.78 -22.62 14.54
N GLY A 170 -6.87 -23.31 15.67
CA GLY A 170 -7.83 -24.37 15.82
C GLY A 170 -9.20 -23.77 15.51
N LYS A 171 -9.93 -24.38 14.58
CA LYS A 171 -11.33 -24.04 14.29
C LYS A 171 -12.17 -24.41 15.53
N ASN A 172 -12.09 -23.62 16.60
CA ASN A 172 -13.13 -23.58 17.60
C ASN A 172 -14.18 -22.62 17.07
N VAL A 173 -15.06 -23.16 16.23
CA VAL A 173 -16.34 -22.52 15.94
C VAL A 173 -17.15 -22.65 17.23
N GLU A 174 -17.05 -21.66 18.12
CA GLU A 174 -18.06 -21.50 19.16
C GLU A 174 -19.36 -21.13 18.44
N LEU A 175 -20.22 -22.14 18.22
CA LEU A 175 -21.61 -21.88 17.91
C LEU A 175 -22.16 -21.00 19.04
N PRO A 176 -22.83 -19.88 18.74
CA PRO A 176 -23.52 -19.14 19.77
C PRO A 176 -24.54 -20.09 20.41
N THR A 177 -24.32 -20.43 21.68
CA THR A 177 -25.28 -21.15 22.51
C THR A 177 -26.48 -20.24 22.67
N VAL A 178 -27.43 -20.34 21.74
CA VAL A 178 -28.78 -19.81 21.94
C VAL A 178 -29.29 -20.51 23.17
N LEU A 179 -29.41 -19.75 24.25
CA LEU A 179 -29.99 -20.16 25.52
C LEU A 179 -31.39 -20.72 25.25
N THR A 180 -31.50 -22.04 25.10
CA THR A 180 -32.77 -22.76 25.26
C THR A 180 -33.08 -22.75 26.76
N LYS A 181 -33.58 -21.61 27.25
CA LYS A 181 -34.38 -21.61 28.47
C LYS A 181 -35.65 -22.39 28.13
N ASN A 182 -35.70 -23.63 28.63
CA ASN A 182 -36.85 -24.52 28.82
C ASN A 182 -36.65 -25.90 28.17
N ALA A 183 -35.89 -26.77 28.83
CA ALA A 183 -36.19 -28.20 28.83
C ALA A 183 -35.54 -28.85 30.06
N VAL A 184 -36.40 -29.27 30.97
CA VAL A 184 -36.12 -30.14 32.11
C VAL A 184 -35.79 -31.54 31.59
N THR A 185 -34.66 -32.13 32.01
CA THR A 185 -34.46 -33.52 32.51
C THR A 185 -33.06 -34.06 32.20
N SER A 186 -32.52 -34.77 33.19
CA SER A 186 -31.23 -35.46 33.20
C SER A 186 -31.02 -36.43 32.05
N GLY A 187 -29.80 -36.41 31.49
CA GLY A 187 -29.25 -37.51 30.68
C GLY A 187 -27.81 -37.21 30.28
N ASN A 188 -26.87 -37.99 30.80
CA ASN A 188 -25.45 -37.91 30.40
C ASN A 188 -25.30 -38.33 28.93
N VAL A 189 -24.85 -37.43 28.07
CA VAL A 189 -24.49 -37.75 26.68
C VAL A 189 -22.97 -37.64 26.53
N SER A 190 -22.32 -38.80 26.43
CA SER A 190 -20.92 -38.92 26.00
C SER A 190 -20.87 -39.06 24.48
N VAL A 191 -20.10 -38.22 23.79
CA VAL A 191 -19.83 -38.36 22.36
C VAL A 191 -18.34 -38.64 22.15
N THR A 192 -18.03 -39.84 21.66
CA THR A 192 -16.73 -40.26 21.12
C THR A 192 -16.60 -39.78 19.68
N ILE A 193 -15.48 -39.14 19.34
CA ILE A 193 -15.12 -38.80 17.95
C ILE A 193 -14.04 -39.78 17.49
N GLU A 194 -14.38 -40.60 16.49
CA GLU A 194 -13.42 -41.46 15.78
C GLU A 194 -12.56 -40.64 14.80
N LYS A 195 -11.33 -41.10 14.60
CA LYS A 195 -10.19 -40.39 13.98
C LYS A 195 -10.37 -40.03 12.51
#